data_AF-A0A2E3MUW2-F1
#
_entry.id   AF-A0A2E3MUW2-F1
#
_cell.length_a   1.000
_cell.length_b   1.000
_cell.length_c   1.000
_cell.angle_alpha   90.00
_cell.angle_beta   90.00
_cell.angle_gamma   90.00
#
_symmetry.space_group_name_H-M   'P 1'
#
loop_
_entity.id
_entity.type
_entity.pdbx_description
1 polymer ?
#
loop_
_entity_poly.entity_id
_entity_poly.type
_entity_poly.pdbx_seq_one_letter_code
_entity_poly.pdbx_strand_id
1 'polypeptide(L)'
;MTTTCNSVPILIAIGCVAAGTLAEAPAAQPFTLEAVTDFIDELSAAKQPVTVKQIRSMMATLRQCGVKRVSWAYYGDGHGGYFHSPTLLKDGRSENIPARTYQQLGNPLKVAVQAAHAEGLELYAYYKPYETGLGIVAPEGSLEASNFGRLSHKGGRLTSMMDRFVLDNPHLRIKRRTDDTSNAVANAPICTLRLIKQDDAPTRIRKQNLQIWASRLNHRYQQLEIDFDLQESIELATHDIYDLKNTLVTRKGAPVRVLSLSGFRLEQPYILVTTNFTSGKSDFENTVMEMLVPLDDEGRKIPGVFSDGWAIWDLHKSNFRQWGLFFDYGFGRHRRFLDSSNVRGNLGLIAFTRGRNKYLTGALCETEPEVRKYWLSCIEEMLDAGVDGIDLRVENHSTHTDYPEEYGFNQAVLEACNIRGALDLQTIAQVRGDAYTEFLRQARKRITTRGKRMRVNLHVDWFRSHPPPGRQLAFPANIKFNWKHWVDEGLMDEAILRFLSIPFTRVFQDPVAQNMIASCRQAGIPITVNKYLSQPQQLHQQIATVQQDGRFSGFILYETASFLKWGPAATCKVTMEPVRTAQTVIKDSSQH
;
A
#
# COMPACT_ATOMS: atom_id res chain seq x y z
N MET A 1 53.04 20.35 56.57
CA MET A 1 52.11 21.02 55.63
C MET A 1 51.36 19.95 54.85
N THR A 2 50.03 19.98 54.94
CA THR A 2 49.03 19.58 53.92
C THR A 2 49.25 18.31 53.09
N THR A 3 48.39 17.29 53.29
CA THR A 3 47.23 16.97 52.42
C THR A 3 46.60 15.64 52.84
N THR A 4 45.32 15.63 53.21
CA THR A 4 44.51 14.40 53.29
C THR A 4 43.15 14.66 52.63
N CYS A 5 42.91 13.95 51.52
CA CYS A 5 41.62 13.85 50.83
C CYS A 5 40.63 13.03 51.67
N ASN A 6 39.40 13.54 51.80
CA ASN A 6 38.26 12.78 52.32
C ASN A 6 37.44 12.21 51.16
N SER A 7 37.26 10.90 51.17
CA SER A 7 36.35 10.13 50.33
C SER A 7 34.98 9.95 51.02
N VAL A 8 33.89 10.17 50.29
CA VAL A 8 32.50 9.96 50.74
C VAL A 8 32.02 8.58 50.25
N PRO A 9 31.32 7.77 51.07
CA PRO A 9 30.82 6.46 50.66
C PRO A 9 29.46 6.56 49.94
N ILE A 10 29.32 5.79 48.86
CA ILE A 10 28.07 5.60 48.10
C ILE A 10 27.31 4.42 48.73
N LEU A 11 26.09 4.65 49.20
CA LEU A 11 25.13 3.61 49.58
C LEU A 11 24.48 3.03 48.30
N ILE A 12 24.63 1.72 48.09
CA ILE A 12 23.88 0.96 47.07
C ILE A 12 22.68 0.31 47.76
N ALA A 13 21.48 0.74 47.40
CA ALA A 13 20.23 0.09 47.78
C ALA A 13 19.93 -1.05 46.78
N ILE A 14 19.98 -2.30 47.26
CA ILE A 14 19.56 -3.48 46.50
C ILE A 14 18.05 -3.64 46.72
N GLY A 15 17.25 -3.34 45.70
CA GLY A 15 15.81 -3.62 45.70
C GLY A 15 15.54 -5.08 45.34
N CYS A 16 14.89 -5.82 46.24
CA CYS A 16 14.37 -7.15 45.96
C CYS A 16 13.21 -7.06 44.95
N VAL A 17 13.38 -7.64 43.76
CA VAL A 17 12.29 -7.86 42.79
C VAL A 17 11.54 -9.12 43.23
N ALA A 18 10.25 -8.97 43.56
CA ALA A 18 9.38 -10.09 43.86
C ALA A 18 9.25 -11.00 42.62
N ALA A 19 9.56 -12.28 42.79
CA ALA A 19 9.34 -13.31 41.78
C ALA A 19 7.83 -13.52 41.61
N GLY A 20 7.25 -12.88 40.59
CA GLY A 20 5.89 -13.17 40.15
C GLY A 20 5.83 -14.60 39.62
N THR A 21 4.91 -15.39 40.16
CA THR A 21 4.53 -16.71 39.63
C THR A 21 4.17 -16.58 38.16
N LEU A 22 4.93 -17.27 37.29
CA LEU A 22 4.57 -17.47 35.89
C LEU A 22 3.16 -18.07 35.85
N ALA A 23 2.18 -17.31 35.36
CA ALA A 23 0.84 -17.81 35.12
C ALA A 23 0.94 -19.05 34.22
N GLU A 24 0.23 -20.12 34.56
CA GLU A 24 0.11 -21.30 33.70
C GLU A 24 -0.27 -20.88 32.29
N ALA A 25 0.45 -21.41 31.30
CA ALA A 25 0.18 -21.11 29.91
C ALA A 25 -1.28 -21.45 29.60
N PRO A 26 -2.06 -20.54 28.98
CA PRO A 26 -3.45 -20.81 28.65
C PRO A 26 -3.54 -22.08 27.80
N ALA A 27 -4.58 -22.90 28.04
CA ALA A 27 -4.83 -24.11 27.28
C ALA A 27 -4.74 -23.83 25.78
N ALA A 28 -4.05 -24.71 25.05
CA ALA A 28 -3.80 -24.54 23.62
C ALA A 28 -5.13 -24.33 22.87
N GLN A 29 -5.30 -23.16 22.25
CA GLN A 29 -6.50 -22.88 21.47
C GLN A 29 -6.55 -23.81 20.25
N PRO A 30 -7.74 -24.31 19.86
CA PRO A 30 -7.88 -25.11 18.65
C PRO A 30 -7.40 -24.36 17.41
N PHE A 31 -6.71 -25.06 16.53
CA PHE A 31 -6.25 -24.49 15.26
C PHE A 31 -7.43 -24.04 14.40
N THR A 32 -7.43 -22.78 13.96
CA THR A 32 -8.57 -22.16 13.29
C THR A 32 -8.27 -21.81 11.83
N LEU A 33 -9.19 -22.18 10.93
CA LEU A 33 -9.19 -21.70 9.55
C LEU A 33 -10.03 -20.42 9.44
N GLU A 34 -9.44 -19.38 8.86
CA GLU A 34 -10.03 -18.05 8.72
C GLU A 34 -10.04 -17.63 7.24
N ALA A 35 -10.85 -16.63 6.89
CA ALA A 35 -10.82 -16.01 5.55
C ALA A 35 -10.90 -14.47 5.65
N VAL A 36 -10.24 -13.75 4.74
CA VAL A 36 -10.44 -12.30 4.59
C VAL A 36 -11.37 -12.02 3.42
N THR A 37 -12.36 -11.18 3.65
CA THR A 37 -13.22 -10.62 2.61
C THR A 37 -12.88 -9.14 2.41
N ASP A 38 -12.14 -8.83 1.36
CA ASP A 38 -12.05 -7.46 0.85
C ASP A 38 -13.29 -7.18 -0.01
N PHE A 39 -14.34 -6.67 0.64
CA PHE A 39 -15.67 -6.61 0.03
C PHE A 39 -15.68 -5.75 -1.24
N ILE A 40 -14.81 -4.76 -1.35
CA ILE A 40 -14.75 -3.92 -2.55
C ILE A 40 -14.21 -4.71 -3.75
N ASP A 41 -13.26 -5.62 -3.55
CA ASP A 41 -12.79 -6.50 -4.62
C ASP A 41 -13.90 -7.46 -5.07
N GLU A 42 -14.74 -7.94 -4.13
CA GLU A 42 -15.94 -8.71 -4.46
C GLU A 42 -16.95 -7.91 -5.30
N LEU A 43 -17.15 -6.63 -4.98
CA LEU A 43 -18.06 -5.75 -5.70
C LEU A 43 -17.53 -5.37 -7.08
N SER A 44 -16.21 -5.27 -7.23
CA SER A 44 -15.56 -5.01 -8.52
C SER A 44 -15.77 -6.16 -9.50
N ALA A 45 -15.92 -7.39 -9.01
CA ALA A 45 -16.23 -8.58 -9.82
C ALA A 45 -17.75 -8.83 -9.98
N ALA A 46 -18.59 -8.15 -9.19
CA ALA A 46 -20.04 -8.33 -9.23
C ALA A 46 -20.64 -7.74 -10.51
N LYS A 47 -21.66 -8.42 -11.05
CA LYS A 47 -22.40 -7.97 -12.25
C LYS A 47 -23.72 -7.27 -11.92
N GLN A 48 -24.10 -7.27 -10.66
CA GLN A 48 -25.34 -6.69 -10.14
C GLN A 48 -25.13 -6.35 -8.66
N PRO A 49 -25.94 -5.44 -8.08
CA PRO A 49 -25.88 -5.14 -6.65
C PRO A 49 -25.97 -6.41 -5.80
N VAL A 50 -25.09 -6.52 -4.81
CA VAL A 50 -25.04 -7.69 -3.92
C VAL A 50 -26.18 -7.62 -2.89
N THR A 51 -26.82 -8.75 -2.66
CA THR A 51 -28.00 -8.87 -1.79
C THR A 51 -27.67 -9.53 -0.45
N VAL A 52 -28.53 -9.34 0.56
CA VAL A 52 -28.43 -10.04 1.87
C VAL A 52 -28.36 -11.56 1.69
N LYS A 53 -29.15 -12.12 0.76
CA LYS A 53 -29.17 -13.56 0.49
C LYS A 53 -27.84 -14.06 -0.08
N GLN A 54 -27.17 -13.27 -0.92
CA GLN A 54 -25.83 -13.60 -1.41
C GLN A 54 -24.81 -13.60 -0.28
N ILE A 55 -24.82 -12.60 0.60
CA ILE A 55 -23.91 -12.56 1.76
C ILE A 55 -24.14 -13.78 2.67
N ARG A 56 -25.39 -14.15 2.95
CA ARG A 56 -25.70 -15.40 3.68
C ARG A 56 -25.16 -16.64 2.97
N SER A 57 -25.37 -16.75 1.66
CA SER A 57 -24.83 -17.86 0.88
C SER A 57 -23.30 -17.91 0.92
N MET A 58 -22.62 -16.75 0.95
CA MET A 58 -21.17 -16.64 1.10
C MET A 58 -20.72 -17.19 2.45
N MET A 59 -21.35 -16.78 3.55
CA MET A 59 -21.02 -17.27 4.90
C MET A 59 -21.25 -18.78 5.02
N ALA A 60 -22.37 -19.29 4.51
CA ALA A 60 -22.65 -20.72 4.48
C ALA A 60 -21.59 -21.50 3.67
N THR A 61 -21.18 -20.95 2.52
CA THR A 61 -20.11 -21.54 1.68
C THR A 61 -18.77 -21.59 2.40
N LEU A 62 -18.39 -20.51 3.09
CA LEU A 62 -17.17 -20.45 3.88
C LEU A 62 -17.20 -21.46 5.04
N ARG A 63 -18.34 -21.54 5.75
CA ARG A 63 -18.55 -22.52 6.83
C ARG A 63 -18.41 -23.97 6.33
N GLN A 64 -18.90 -24.28 5.13
CA GLN A 64 -18.74 -25.60 4.48
C GLN A 64 -17.29 -25.94 4.16
N CYS A 65 -16.44 -24.93 3.94
CA CYS A 65 -15.00 -25.11 3.73
C CYS A 65 -14.20 -25.24 5.05
N GLY A 66 -14.90 -25.24 6.19
CA GLY A 66 -14.32 -25.33 7.53
C GLY A 66 -13.80 -24.00 8.09
N VAL A 67 -14.05 -22.88 7.41
CA VAL A 67 -13.78 -21.55 7.98
C VAL A 67 -14.62 -21.37 9.23
N LYS A 68 -14.02 -20.79 10.27
CA LYS A 68 -14.68 -20.46 11.55
C LYS A 68 -14.77 -18.97 11.83
N ARG A 69 -13.87 -18.19 11.21
CA ARG A 69 -13.82 -16.73 11.36
C ARG A 69 -13.64 -16.05 10.02
N VAL A 70 -14.34 -14.94 9.82
CA VAL A 70 -14.23 -14.08 8.65
C VAL A 70 -13.76 -12.69 9.08
N SER A 71 -12.68 -12.19 8.48
CA SER A 71 -12.24 -10.81 8.61
C SER A 71 -12.80 -10.00 7.45
N TRP A 72 -13.72 -9.08 7.71
CA TRP A 72 -14.41 -8.27 6.70
C TRP A 72 -13.80 -6.88 6.58
N ALA A 73 -13.23 -6.54 5.42
CA ALA A 73 -12.63 -5.23 5.19
C ALA A 73 -13.68 -4.10 5.33
N TYR A 74 -13.44 -3.20 6.27
CA TYR A 74 -14.32 -2.06 6.53
C TYR A 74 -13.92 -0.86 5.66
N TYR A 75 -14.90 -0.27 4.99
CA TYR A 75 -14.73 0.91 4.11
C TYR A 75 -15.78 1.98 4.40
N GLY A 76 -16.06 2.26 5.68
CA GLY A 76 -17.09 3.25 6.06
C GLY A 76 -18.51 2.69 6.05
N ASP A 77 -18.66 1.38 6.21
CA ASP A 77 -19.93 0.64 6.09
C ASP A 77 -21.07 1.23 6.94
N GLY A 78 -20.75 1.84 8.08
CA GLY A 78 -21.74 2.44 9.00
C GLY A 78 -22.27 3.81 8.56
N HIS A 79 -21.48 4.59 7.80
CA HIS A 79 -21.84 5.93 7.36
C HIS A 79 -21.90 6.06 5.83
N GLY A 80 -22.11 4.93 5.14
CA GLY A 80 -22.48 4.92 3.74
C GLY A 80 -21.35 4.72 2.76
N GLY A 81 -20.18 4.22 3.17
CA GLY A 81 -19.16 3.70 2.26
C GLY A 81 -18.30 4.73 1.51
N TYR A 82 -17.13 4.29 1.02
CA TYR A 82 -16.25 5.10 0.16
C TYR A 82 -16.39 4.63 -1.28
N PHE A 83 -17.16 5.33 -2.11
CA PHE A 83 -17.52 4.77 -3.43
C PHE A 83 -16.55 5.11 -4.55
N HIS A 84 -16.43 4.15 -5.45
CA HIS A 84 -15.82 4.30 -6.77
C HIS A 84 -16.54 5.34 -7.62
N SER A 85 -15.79 5.88 -8.58
CA SER A 85 -16.38 6.40 -9.81
C SER A 85 -17.23 5.33 -10.48
N PRO A 86 -18.44 5.66 -10.94
CA PRO A 86 -19.19 4.78 -11.83
C PRO A 86 -18.34 4.29 -13.01
N THR A 87 -18.52 3.03 -13.39
CA THR A 87 -18.00 2.51 -14.66
C THR A 87 -18.79 3.17 -15.80
N LEU A 88 -18.10 3.88 -16.68
CA LEU A 88 -18.70 4.36 -17.93
C LEU A 88 -18.87 3.17 -18.88
N LEU A 89 -20.11 2.83 -19.17
CA LEU A 89 -20.48 1.81 -20.16
C LEU A 89 -20.29 2.38 -21.58
N LYS A 90 -20.20 1.47 -22.57
CA LYS A 90 -19.99 1.85 -23.98
C LYS A 90 -21.10 2.74 -24.56
N ASP A 91 -22.30 2.68 -23.99
CA ASP A 91 -23.46 3.49 -24.36
C ASP A 91 -23.51 4.84 -23.63
N GLY A 92 -22.47 5.19 -22.87
CA GLY A 92 -22.38 6.44 -22.11
C GLY A 92 -23.10 6.42 -20.76
N ARG A 93 -23.84 5.34 -20.42
CA ARG A 93 -24.42 5.19 -19.09
C ARG A 93 -23.34 4.91 -18.05
N SER A 94 -23.60 5.30 -16.82
CA SER A 94 -22.69 5.08 -15.71
C SER A 94 -23.26 4.03 -14.75
N GLU A 95 -22.52 2.97 -14.44
CA GLU A 95 -22.93 1.94 -13.50
C GLU A 95 -22.07 1.96 -12.24
N ASN A 96 -22.69 2.06 -11.06
CA ASN A 96 -22.00 2.03 -9.77
C ASN A 96 -22.57 0.91 -8.89
N ILE A 97 -22.21 -0.33 -9.23
CA ILE A 97 -22.61 -1.53 -8.46
C ILE A 97 -22.24 -1.40 -6.98
N PRO A 98 -21.04 -0.91 -6.60
CA PRO A 98 -20.71 -0.68 -5.20
C PRO A 98 -21.69 0.24 -4.48
N ALA A 99 -21.96 1.43 -5.03
CA ALA A 99 -22.88 2.39 -4.41
C ALA A 99 -24.31 1.83 -4.29
N ARG A 100 -24.82 1.15 -5.33
CA ARG A 100 -26.14 0.52 -5.29
C ARG A 100 -26.20 -0.62 -4.28
N THR A 101 -25.12 -1.39 -4.14
CA THR A 101 -25.02 -2.45 -3.13
C THR A 101 -25.13 -1.87 -1.73
N TYR A 102 -24.38 -0.81 -1.42
CA TYR A 102 -24.46 -0.16 -0.11
C TYR A 102 -25.83 0.47 0.13
N GLN A 103 -26.42 1.14 -0.86
CA GLN A 103 -27.79 1.66 -0.74
C GLN A 103 -28.79 0.54 -0.42
N GLN A 104 -28.62 -0.63 -1.04
CA GLN A 104 -29.49 -1.79 -0.83
C GLN A 104 -29.28 -2.46 0.53
N LEU A 105 -28.03 -2.57 1.00
CA LEU A 105 -27.69 -3.23 2.25
C LEU A 105 -27.75 -2.31 3.47
N GLY A 106 -27.70 -0.99 3.27
CA GLY A 106 -27.50 0.01 4.31
C GLY A 106 -26.09 -0.07 4.87
N ASN A 107 -25.87 -1.01 5.79
CA ASN A 107 -24.58 -1.29 6.42
C ASN A 107 -24.12 -2.72 6.07
N PRO A 108 -23.26 -2.89 5.05
CA PRO A 108 -22.80 -4.20 4.62
C PRO A 108 -22.11 -5.01 5.72
N LEU A 109 -21.27 -4.39 6.56
CA LEU A 109 -20.66 -5.04 7.72
C LEU A 109 -21.70 -5.62 8.66
N LYS A 110 -22.73 -4.86 9.04
CA LYS A 110 -23.81 -5.36 9.92
C LYS A 110 -24.57 -6.53 9.28
N VAL A 111 -24.83 -6.48 7.98
CA VAL A 111 -25.44 -7.60 7.24
C VAL A 111 -24.53 -8.82 7.26
N ALA A 112 -23.22 -8.63 7.08
CA ALA A 112 -22.23 -9.69 7.14
C ALA A 112 -22.15 -10.31 8.54
N VAL A 113 -22.15 -9.52 9.61
CA VAL A 113 -22.17 -9.99 11.01
C VAL A 113 -23.38 -10.90 11.23
N GLN A 114 -24.58 -10.43 10.88
CA GLN A 114 -25.81 -11.22 11.04
C GLN A 114 -25.78 -12.53 10.24
N ALA A 115 -25.24 -12.49 9.03
CA ALA A 115 -25.08 -13.68 8.19
C ALA A 115 -24.05 -14.66 8.77
N ALA A 116 -22.93 -14.17 9.30
CA ALA A 116 -21.88 -14.98 9.90
C ALA A 116 -22.39 -15.67 11.18
N HIS A 117 -23.03 -14.92 12.07
CA HIS A 117 -23.59 -15.46 13.31
C HIS A 117 -24.68 -16.51 13.06
N ALA A 118 -25.52 -16.33 12.03
CA ALA A 118 -26.52 -17.32 11.64
C ALA A 118 -25.91 -18.67 11.18
N GLU A 119 -24.67 -18.65 10.70
CA GLU A 119 -23.91 -19.84 10.26
C GLU A 119 -22.92 -20.33 11.33
N GLY A 120 -22.93 -19.73 12.52
CA GLY A 120 -22.02 -20.05 13.62
C GLY A 120 -20.56 -19.67 13.36
N LEU A 121 -20.33 -18.61 12.59
CA LEU A 121 -19.01 -18.02 12.33
C LEU A 121 -18.78 -16.79 13.20
N GLU A 122 -17.52 -16.57 13.60
CA GLU A 122 -17.08 -15.27 14.12
C GLU A 122 -16.86 -14.29 12.96
N LEU A 123 -17.17 -13.01 13.16
CA LEU A 123 -16.84 -11.95 12.21
C LEU A 123 -16.04 -10.82 12.87
N TYR A 124 -14.90 -10.53 12.27
CA TYR A 124 -14.02 -9.44 12.67
C TYR A 124 -14.09 -8.32 11.65
N ALA A 125 -14.10 -7.05 12.08
CA ALA A 125 -13.87 -5.95 11.17
C ALA A 125 -12.37 -5.84 10.85
N TYR A 126 -12.01 -5.85 9.58
CA TYR A 126 -10.65 -5.68 9.09
C TYR A 126 -10.43 -4.23 8.70
N TYR A 127 -9.85 -3.46 9.62
CA TYR A 127 -9.71 -2.02 9.49
C TYR A 127 -8.30 -1.61 9.06
N LYS A 128 -8.25 -0.78 8.03
CA LYS A 128 -7.04 -0.18 7.46
C LYS A 128 -7.09 1.34 7.68
N PRO A 129 -6.59 1.90 8.80
CA PRO A 129 -6.79 3.32 9.13
C PRO A 129 -6.28 4.29 8.05
N TYR A 130 -5.21 3.92 7.34
CA TYR A 130 -4.64 4.71 6.27
C TYR A 130 -5.36 4.55 4.92
N GLU A 131 -6.30 3.61 4.78
CA GLU A 131 -7.01 3.31 3.53
C GLU A 131 -8.32 4.10 3.40
N THR A 132 -8.20 5.41 3.26
CA THR A 132 -9.36 6.32 3.18
C THR A 132 -9.47 7.03 1.83
N GLY A 133 -8.69 6.60 0.83
CA GLY A 133 -8.69 7.16 -0.53
C GLY A 133 -7.70 6.46 -1.45
N LEU A 134 -8.14 5.42 -2.17
CA LEU A 134 -7.29 4.69 -3.11
C LEU A 134 -6.64 5.65 -4.11
N GLY A 135 -5.39 5.37 -4.46
CA GLY A 135 -4.68 6.09 -5.51
C GLY A 135 -5.19 5.77 -6.92
N ILE A 136 -6.49 5.86 -7.22
CA ILE A 136 -7.00 5.78 -8.60
C ILE A 136 -7.15 7.20 -9.15
N VAL A 137 -6.38 7.49 -10.19
CA VAL A 137 -6.27 8.82 -10.80
C VAL A 137 -6.82 8.75 -12.22
N ALA A 138 -7.74 9.67 -12.54
CA ALA A 138 -8.13 9.93 -13.92
C ALA A 138 -7.34 11.13 -14.47
N PRO A 139 -6.86 11.06 -15.73
CA PRO A 139 -6.22 12.18 -16.39
C PRO A 139 -7.07 13.44 -16.37
N GLU A 140 -6.47 14.61 -16.11
CA GLU A 140 -7.19 15.89 -15.93
C GLU A 140 -8.16 16.19 -17.08
N GLY A 141 -7.78 15.85 -18.32
CA GLY A 141 -8.61 16.10 -19.51
C GLY A 141 -9.65 15.02 -19.83
N SER A 142 -9.80 13.99 -19.00
CA SER A 142 -10.74 12.89 -19.23
C SER A 142 -12.14 13.19 -18.67
N LEU A 143 -13.15 12.48 -19.18
CA LEU A 143 -14.53 12.61 -18.68
C LEU A 143 -14.65 12.15 -17.23
N GLU A 144 -13.90 11.13 -16.83
CA GLU A 144 -13.89 10.62 -15.46
C GLU A 144 -13.36 11.67 -14.47
N ALA A 145 -12.30 12.40 -14.83
CA ALA A 145 -11.78 13.48 -14.02
C ALA A 145 -12.81 14.61 -13.86
N SER A 146 -13.50 14.99 -14.94
CA SER A 146 -14.54 16.03 -14.89
C SER A 146 -15.78 15.59 -14.09
N ASN A 147 -16.24 14.36 -14.27
CA ASN A 147 -17.50 13.90 -13.70
C ASN A 147 -17.34 13.41 -12.25
N PHE A 148 -16.18 12.84 -11.93
CA PHE A 148 -15.97 12.10 -10.68
C PHE A 148 -14.70 12.51 -9.92
N GLY A 149 -13.92 13.44 -10.44
CA GLY A 149 -12.75 13.98 -9.76
C GLY A 149 -13.10 14.57 -8.40
N ARG A 150 -12.35 14.18 -7.38
CA ARG A 150 -12.56 14.59 -5.99
C ARG A 150 -11.45 15.48 -5.47
N LEU A 151 -10.20 15.02 -5.59
CA LEU A 151 -9.02 15.75 -5.12
C LEU A 151 -7.98 15.85 -6.24
N SER A 152 -7.23 16.95 -6.26
CA SER A 152 -6.14 17.15 -7.21
C SER A 152 -4.97 16.20 -6.94
N HIS A 153 -4.38 15.68 -8.01
CA HIS A 153 -3.20 14.82 -7.98
C HIS A 153 -2.31 15.10 -9.20
N LYS A 154 -1.01 14.82 -9.12
CA LYS A 154 -0.12 14.87 -10.27
C LYS A 154 -0.57 13.82 -11.29
N GLY A 155 -0.84 14.26 -12.51
CA GLY A 155 -1.48 13.42 -13.52
C GLY A 155 -3.00 13.55 -13.59
N GLY A 156 -3.69 14.25 -12.67
CA GLY A 156 -5.11 14.58 -12.85
C GLY A 156 -5.93 14.68 -11.56
N ARG A 157 -6.99 13.88 -11.47
CA ARG A 157 -7.93 13.88 -10.34
C ARG A 157 -7.99 12.50 -9.70
N LEU A 158 -7.97 12.43 -8.37
CA LEU A 158 -8.33 11.21 -7.65
C LEU A 158 -9.84 11.01 -7.76
N THR A 159 -10.28 9.82 -8.17
CA THR A 159 -11.66 9.59 -8.59
C THR A 159 -12.40 8.50 -7.80
N SER A 160 -11.74 7.75 -6.91
CA SER A 160 -12.38 6.61 -6.27
C SER A 160 -12.13 6.49 -4.77
N MET A 161 -13.12 5.92 -4.08
CA MET A 161 -13.01 5.33 -2.74
C MET A 161 -12.45 6.27 -1.69
N MET A 162 -12.89 7.53 -1.74
CA MET A 162 -12.56 8.51 -0.72
C MET A 162 -13.67 8.60 0.31
N ASP A 163 -13.28 8.53 1.58
CA ASP A 163 -14.17 8.88 2.69
C ASP A 163 -14.53 10.37 2.62
N ARG A 164 -15.77 10.70 2.99
CA ARG A 164 -16.26 12.07 3.07
C ARG A 164 -15.41 12.96 3.98
N PHE A 165 -14.93 12.45 5.12
CA PHE A 165 -13.98 13.09 6.02
C PHE A 165 -12.70 13.52 5.29
N VAL A 166 -12.16 12.70 4.39
CA VAL A 166 -10.98 13.08 3.58
C VAL A 166 -11.31 14.20 2.60
N LEU A 167 -12.50 14.16 2.00
CA LEU A 167 -12.97 15.21 1.08
C LEU A 167 -13.19 16.55 1.79
N ASP A 168 -13.75 16.51 2.99
CA ASP A 168 -14.00 17.69 3.81
C ASP A 168 -12.71 18.21 4.49
N ASN A 169 -11.73 17.32 4.71
CA ASN A 169 -10.48 17.65 5.39
C ASN A 169 -9.22 17.21 4.60
N PRO A 170 -9.05 17.65 3.34
CA PRO A 170 -7.98 17.17 2.47
C PRO A 170 -6.58 17.59 2.94
N HIS A 171 -6.49 18.53 3.88
CA HIS A 171 -5.27 19.04 4.48
C HIS A 171 -4.75 18.16 5.63
N LEU A 172 -5.57 17.25 6.18
CA LEU A 172 -5.18 16.30 7.23
C LEU A 172 -4.49 15.05 6.69
N ARG A 173 -4.35 14.94 5.35
CA ARG A 173 -3.58 13.88 4.71
C ARG A 173 -2.09 14.01 5.02
N ILE A 174 -1.34 12.92 4.85
CA ILE A 174 0.12 12.90 5.01
C ILE A 174 0.73 13.88 4.00
N LYS A 175 1.35 14.93 4.53
CA LYS A 175 1.82 16.11 3.79
C LYS A 175 3.27 15.98 3.36
N ARG A 176 3.58 16.47 2.16
CA ARG A 176 4.95 16.61 1.65
C ARG A 176 5.69 17.76 2.34
N ARG A 177 7.00 17.63 2.51
CA ARG A 177 7.89 18.76 2.83
C ARG A 177 7.87 19.83 1.74
N THR A 178 8.27 21.05 2.08
CA THR A 178 8.22 22.22 1.17
C THR A 178 9.55 22.98 1.10
N ASP A 179 10.58 22.51 1.79
CA ASP A 179 11.89 23.14 1.97
C ASP A 179 12.92 22.72 0.90
N ASP A 180 12.58 21.76 0.03
CA ASP A 180 13.54 21.06 -0.82
C ASP A 180 13.51 21.44 -2.30
N THR A 181 12.60 22.32 -2.72
CA THR A 181 12.48 22.72 -4.12
C THR A 181 12.14 24.20 -4.23
N SER A 182 12.97 24.94 -4.94
CA SER A 182 12.65 26.33 -5.29
C SER A 182 11.56 26.37 -6.36
N ASN A 183 10.62 27.30 -6.22
CA ASN A 183 9.56 27.50 -7.22
C ASN A 183 10.10 27.88 -8.61
N ALA A 184 11.30 28.46 -8.68
CA ALA A 184 11.95 28.83 -9.93
C ALA A 184 12.28 27.59 -10.77
N VAL A 185 12.99 26.60 -10.18
CA VAL A 185 13.37 25.37 -10.90
C VAL A 185 12.13 24.51 -11.21
N ALA A 186 11.14 24.48 -10.32
CA ALA A 186 9.92 23.69 -10.53
C ALA A 186 9.04 24.18 -11.70
N ASN A 187 9.20 25.44 -12.14
CA ASN A 187 8.45 26.02 -13.25
C ASN A 187 9.33 26.30 -14.48
N ALA A 188 10.61 25.94 -14.42
CA ALA A 188 11.53 26.17 -15.53
C ALA A 188 11.11 25.38 -16.79
N PRO A 189 11.32 25.96 -17.98
CA PRO A 189 11.21 25.23 -19.24
C PRO A 189 12.17 24.03 -19.24
N ILE A 190 11.80 22.94 -19.90
CA ILE A 190 12.75 21.86 -20.15
C ILE A 190 13.50 22.19 -21.43
N CYS A 191 14.82 22.33 -21.33
CA CYS A 191 15.70 22.64 -22.45
C CYS A 191 16.60 21.46 -22.83
N THR A 192 16.72 20.46 -21.96
CA THR A 192 17.40 19.20 -22.27
C THR A 192 16.70 18.02 -21.63
N LEU A 193 16.57 16.92 -22.36
CA LEU A 193 16.11 15.62 -21.86
C LEU A 193 17.27 14.64 -21.97
N ARG A 194 17.76 14.12 -20.84
CA ARG A 194 18.78 13.06 -20.83
C ARG A 194 18.11 11.71 -20.63
N LEU A 195 18.32 10.79 -21.57
CA LEU A 195 17.90 9.40 -21.45
C LEU A 195 19.11 8.56 -21.04
N ILE A 196 18.99 7.81 -19.94
CA ILE A 196 20.11 7.04 -19.37
C ILE A 196 19.77 5.55 -19.43
N LYS A 197 20.64 4.78 -20.07
CA LYS A 197 20.60 3.32 -20.11
C LYS A 197 21.34 2.73 -18.91
N GLN A 198 20.94 1.55 -18.45
CA GLN A 198 21.54 0.88 -17.28
C GLN A 198 23.04 0.53 -17.45
N ASP A 199 23.55 0.50 -18.69
CA ASP A 199 24.91 0.12 -19.06
C ASP A 199 25.39 0.91 -20.30
N ASP A 200 26.63 0.70 -20.72
CA ASP A 200 27.27 1.35 -21.86
C ASP A 200 27.17 0.59 -23.19
N ALA A 201 26.49 -0.57 -23.24
CA ALA A 201 26.38 -1.32 -24.47
C ALA A 201 25.64 -0.51 -25.54
N PRO A 202 25.97 -0.67 -26.84
CA PRO A 202 25.30 0.05 -27.93
C PRO A 202 23.78 -0.10 -27.86
N THR A 203 23.07 0.94 -28.29
CA THR A 203 21.61 0.92 -28.43
C THR A 203 21.23 1.06 -29.90
N ARG A 204 20.08 0.50 -30.28
CA ARG A 204 19.46 0.72 -31.59
C ARG A 204 18.78 2.09 -31.75
N ILE A 205 18.54 2.82 -30.67
CA ILE A 205 17.93 4.15 -30.74
C ILE A 205 18.82 5.10 -31.54
N ARG A 206 18.25 5.79 -32.52
CA ARG A 206 18.85 6.90 -33.26
C ARG A 206 17.93 8.12 -33.22
N LYS A 207 18.42 9.29 -33.66
CA LYS A 207 17.64 10.55 -33.70
C LYS A 207 16.29 10.36 -34.38
N GLN A 208 16.25 9.70 -35.54
CA GLN A 208 15.03 9.43 -36.31
C GLN A 208 14.05 8.47 -35.62
N ASN A 209 14.45 7.77 -34.57
CA ASN A 209 13.58 6.88 -33.83
C ASN A 209 12.88 7.57 -32.66
N LEU A 210 13.46 8.64 -32.13
CA LEU A 210 12.97 9.33 -30.94
C LEU A 210 11.80 10.25 -31.27
N GLN A 211 10.79 10.21 -30.41
CA GLN A 211 9.60 11.06 -30.52
C GLN A 211 9.36 11.75 -29.19
N ILE A 212 9.11 13.06 -29.24
CA ILE A 212 8.70 13.87 -28.09
C ILE A 212 7.21 14.14 -28.24
N TRP A 213 6.46 13.84 -27.18
CA TRP A 213 5.02 14.07 -27.10
C TRP A 213 4.73 14.96 -25.91
N ALA A 214 3.64 15.73 -25.97
CA ALA A 214 3.21 16.56 -24.86
C ALA A 214 1.70 16.58 -24.69
N SER A 215 1.26 16.88 -23.47
CA SER A 215 -0.13 17.18 -23.16
C SER A 215 -0.23 18.31 -22.14
N ARG A 216 -1.29 19.11 -22.24
CA ARG A 216 -1.64 20.09 -21.20
C ARG A 216 -2.38 19.47 -20.02
N LEU A 217 -3.12 18.38 -20.25
CA LEU A 217 -4.08 17.83 -19.31
C LEU A 217 -3.86 16.34 -19.03
N ASN A 218 -2.66 15.82 -19.33
CA ASN A 218 -2.34 14.39 -19.30
C ASN A 218 -3.32 13.54 -20.14
N HIS A 219 -4.02 14.12 -21.09
CA HIS A 219 -5.02 13.45 -21.90
C HIS A 219 -4.70 13.66 -23.38
N ARG A 220 -4.70 12.57 -24.15
CA ARG A 220 -4.46 12.53 -25.61
C ARG A 220 -3.24 13.37 -26.00
N TYR A 221 -2.08 12.86 -25.63
CA TYR A 221 -0.80 13.48 -25.94
C TYR A 221 -0.67 13.65 -27.45
N GLN A 222 -0.04 14.76 -27.84
CA GLN A 222 0.25 15.11 -29.23
C GLN A 222 1.74 15.02 -29.46
N GLN A 223 2.14 14.42 -30.58
CA GLN A 223 3.53 14.45 -31.01
C GLN A 223 3.91 15.90 -31.32
N LEU A 224 5.08 16.30 -30.85
CA LEU A 224 5.64 17.60 -31.17
C LEU A 224 6.49 17.48 -32.44
N GLU A 225 6.14 18.26 -33.46
CA GLU A 225 6.96 18.43 -34.66
C GLU A 225 8.07 19.45 -34.37
N ILE A 226 9.06 19.01 -33.60
CA ILE A 226 10.23 19.82 -33.21
C ILE A 226 11.50 19.13 -33.67
N ASP A 227 12.43 19.90 -34.23
CA ASP A 227 13.80 19.44 -34.40
C ASP A 227 14.55 19.56 -33.06
N PHE A 228 15.55 18.71 -32.89
CA PHE A 228 16.37 18.67 -31.68
C PHE A 228 17.74 18.07 -31.96
N ASP A 229 18.74 18.50 -31.21
CA ASP A 229 20.07 17.92 -31.27
C ASP A 229 20.12 16.65 -30.43
N LEU A 230 20.78 15.62 -30.95
CA LEU A 230 21.03 14.37 -30.23
C LEU A 230 22.53 14.20 -30.04
N GLN A 231 22.97 14.21 -28.79
CA GLN A 231 24.34 13.88 -28.40
C GLN A 231 24.35 12.56 -27.64
N GLU A 232 25.29 11.68 -27.98
CA GLU A 232 25.53 10.42 -27.29
C GLU A 232 26.84 10.50 -26.51
N SER A 233 26.82 10.05 -25.25
CA SER A 233 27.99 9.98 -24.37
C SER A 233 28.00 8.68 -23.56
N ILE A 234 29.17 8.33 -23.03
CA ILE A 234 29.33 7.34 -21.97
C ILE A 234 29.76 8.09 -20.72
N GLU A 235 29.02 7.92 -19.64
CA GLU A 235 29.26 8.57 -18.36
C GLU A 235 29.33 7.54 -17.24
N LEU A 236 29.73 7.96 -16.03
CA LEU A 236 29.74 7.07 -14.87
C LEU A 236 28.47 7.26 -14.05
N ALA A 237 27.81 6.16 -13.68
CA ALA A 237 26.67 6.19 -12.77
C ALA A 237 27.06 6.85 -11.44
N THR A 238 26.29 7.82 -10.96
CA THR A 238 26.64 8.62 -9.77
C THR A 238 26.33 7.92 -8.45
N HIS A 239 25.48 6.90 -8.49
CA HIS A 239 25.02 6.12 -7.33
C HIS A 239 24.57 4.71 -7.75
N ASP A 240 24.35 3.83 -6.77
CA ASP A 240 23.80 2.49 -7.01
C ASP A 240 22.30 2.58 -7.31
N ILE A 241 21.87 1.93 -8.39
CA ILE A 241 20.48 1.88 -8.84
C ILE A 241 19.91 0.49 -8.52
N TYR A 242 18.80 0.44 -7.80
CA TYR A 242 18.11 -0.80 -7.44
C TYR A 242 16.68 -0.81 -7.98
N ASP A 243 16.21 -1.98 -8.41
CA ASP A 243 14.81 -2.18 -8.79
C ASP A 243 13.87 -2.37 -7.58
N LEU A 244 12.57 -2.53 -7.82
CA LEU A 244 11.58 -2.78 -6.73
C LEU A 244 11.82 -4.08 -5.94
N LYS A 245 12.50 -5.06 -6.52
CA LYS A 245 12.88 -6.31 -5.84
C LYS A 245 14.19 -6.16 -5.06
N ASN A 246 14.74 -4.94 -4.99
CA ASN A 246 16.03 -4.64 -4.40
C ASN A 246 17.21 -5.30 -5.14
N THR A 247 17.05 -5.58 -6.44
CA THR A 247 18.12 -6.10 -7.29
C THR A 247 18.96 -4.93 -7.79
N LEU A 248 20.28 -5.00 -7.65
CA LEU A 248 21.20 -4.01 -8.22
C LEU A 248 21.09 -4.04 -9.75
N VAL A 249 20.71 -2.91 -10.34
CA VAL A 249 20.56 -2.71 -11.78
C VAL A 249 21.84 -2.12 -12.36
N THR A 250 22.33 -1.04 -11.75
CA THR A 250 23.56 -0.35 -12.15
C THR A 250 24.36 -0.01 -10.90
N ARG A 251 25.65 -0.33 -10.90
CA ARG A 251 26.56 0.01 -9.81
C ARG A 251 27.07 1.44 -9.96
N LYS A 252 27.23 2.16 -8.86
CA LYS A 252 27.95 3.44 -8.82
C LYS A 252 29.32 3.30 -9.48
N GLY A 253 29.65 4.24 -10.37
CA GLY A 253 30.89 4.25 -11.13
C GLY A 253 30.91 3.30 -12.33
N ALA A 254 29.84 2.52 -12.58
CA ALA A 254 29.74 1.75 -13.82
C ALA A 254 29.50 2.70 -15.02
N PRO A 255 30.06 2.38 -16.20
CA PRO A 255 29.80 3.16 -17.40
C PRO A 255 28.35 2.96 -17.84
N VAL A 256 27.67 4.07 -18.17
CA VAL A 256 26.29 4.12 -18.65
C VAL A 256 26.21 4.96 -19.91
N ARG A 257 25.38 4.52 -20.85
CA ARG A 257 25.13 5.27 -22.09
C ARG A 257 24.06 6.32 -21.86
N VAL A 258 24.34 7.54 -22.29
CA VAL A 258 23.43 8.68 -22.17
C VAL A 258 23.12 9.25 -23.55
N LEU A 259 21.84 9.45 -23.84
CA LEU A 259 21.35 10.17 -25.01
C LEU A 259 20.78 11.52 -24.54
N SER A 260 21.42 12.62 -24.93
CA SER A 260 21.01 13.98 -24.56
C SER A 260 20.29 14.63 -25.75
N LEU A 261 19.01 14.92 -25.56
CA LEU A 261 18.17 15.64 -26.53
C LEU A 261 18.09 17.11 -26.11
N SER A 262 18.44 18.04 -26.99
CA SER A 262 18.48 19.49 -26.71
C SER A 262 18.08 20.33 -27.94
N GLY A 263 18.19 21.65 -27.87
CA GLY A 263 17.80 22.53 -28.98
C GLY A 263 16.31 22.89 -29.01
N PHE A 264 15.58 22.61 -27.93
CA PHE A 264 14.16 22.96 -27.77
C PHE A 264 13.90 23.69 -26.44
N ARG A 265 12.67 24.18 -26.29
CA ARG A 265 12.15 24.75 -25.05
C ARG A 265 10.73 24.23 -24.81
N LEU A 266 10.57 23.28 -23.88
CA LEU A 266 9.28 22.64 -23.58
C LEU A 266 8.67 23.23 -22.31
N GLU A 267 7.50 23.84 -22.44
CA GLU A 267 6.77 24.48 -21.33
C GLU A 267 5.53 23.68 -20.91
N GLN A 268 5.15 22.67 -21.69
CA GLN A 268 3.98 21.84 -21.41
C GLN A 268 4.17 21.06 -20.09
N PRO A 269 3.09 20.89 -19.29
CA PRO A 269 3.18 20.28 -17.97
C PRO A 269 3.43 18.77 -18.01
N TYR A 270 3.04 18.09 -19.08
CA TYR A 270 3.26 16.67 -19.29
C TYR A 270 4.06 16.45 -20.56
N ILE A 271 5.26 15.88 -20.41
CA ILE A 271 6.17 15.56 -21.51
C ILE A 271 6.38 14.05 -21.54
N LEU A 272 6.45 13.47 -22.72
CA LEU A 272 6.69 12.05 -22.93
C LEU A 272 7.75 11.86 -24.00
N VAL A 273 8.66 10.92 -23.75
CA VAL A 273 9.63 10.43 -24.73
C VAL A 273 9.31 8.98 -25.05
N THR A 274 9.29 8.65 -26.34
CA THR A 274 9.06 7.29 -26.83
C THR A 274 9.82 7.08 -28.15
N THR A 275 9.67 5.90 -28.74
CA THR A 275 10.30 5.55 -30.00
C THR A 275 9.27 5.11 -31.05
N ASN A 276 9.65 5.13 -32.33
CA ASN A 276 8.82 4.60 -33.42
C ASN A 276 8.98 3.09 -33.66
N PHE A 277 9.68 2.37 -32.78
CA PHE A 277 9.84 0.92 -32.93
C PHE A 277 8.50 0.20 -32.75
N THR A 278 8.19 -0.72 -33.67
CA THR A 278 7.01 -1.59 -33.59
C THR A 278 7.37 -3.05 -33.32
N SER A 279 8.65 -3.42 -33.55
CA SER A 279 9.18 -4.77 -33.41
C SER A 279 10.68 -4.78 -33.07
N GLY A 280 11.25 -5.97 -32.91
CA GLY A 280 12.66 -6.20 -32.57
C GLY A 280 12.94 -6.27 -31.08
N LYS A 281 14.10 -6.82 -30.72
CA LYS A 281 14.54 -6.97 -29.33
C LYS A 281 14.90 -5.60 -28.77
N SER A 282 14.28 -5.24 -27.64
CA SER A 282 14.62 -4.01 -26.92
C SER A 282 15.98 -4.10 -26.25
N ASP A 283 16.70 -2.98 -26.22
CA ASP A 283 18.02 -2.87 -25.58
C ASP A 283 18.15 -1.70 -24.61
N PHE A 284 17.28 -0.68 -24.65
CA PHE A 284 17.41 0.52 -23.83
C PHE A 284 16.63 0.37 -22.52
N GLU A 285 17.26 -0.31 -21.55
CA GLU A 285 16.66 -0.59 -20.25
C GLU A 285 17.20 0.30 -19.14
N ASN A 286 16.33 0.75 -18.22
CA ASN A 286 16.70 1.27 -16.90
C ASN A 286 15.48 1.23 -15.96
N THR A 287 15.62 1.68 -14.72
CA THR A 287 14.46 2.00 -13.86
C THR A 287 13.80 3.30 -14.31
N VAL A 288 12.48 3.43 -14.11
CA VAL A 288 11.69 4.60 -14.57
C VAL A 288 12.29 5.93 -14.09
N MET A 289 12.65 6.04 -12.81
CA MET A 289 13.20 7.26 -12.20
C MET A 289 14.62 7.62 -12.67
N GLU A 290 15.40 6.62 -13.08
CA GLU A 290 16.78 6.82 -13.52
C GLU A 290 16.90 6.89 -15.05
N MET A 291 15.83 6.53 -15.78
CA MET A 291 15.83 6.52 -17.25
C MET A 291 15.78 7.92 -17.85
N LEU A 292 15.10 8.88 -17.23
CA LEU A 292 14.90 10.22 -17.78
C LEU A 292 15.28 11.31 -16.78
N VAL A 293 16.14 12.23 -17.20
CA VAL A 293 16.50 13.43 -16.43
C VAL A 293 16.18 14.69 -17.26
N PRO A 294 15.12 15.43 -16.91
CA PRO A 294 14.82 16.72 -17.51
C PRO A 294 15.66 17.83 -16.87
N LEU A 295 16.23 18.70 -17.70
CA LEU A 295 17.07 19.82 -17.30
C LEU A 295 16.54 21.15 -17.84
N ASP A 296 16.74 22.23 -17.09
CA ASP A 296 16.51 23.61 -17.54
C ASP A 296 17.67 24.14 -18.42
N ASP A 297 17.62 25.42 -18.78
CA ASP A 297 18.61 26.09 -19.64
C ASP A 297 19.98 26.26 -18.96
N GLU A 298 20.05 26.24 -17.64
CA GLU A 298 21.31 26.21 -16.89
C GLU A 298 21.79 24.79 -16.54
N GLY A 299 21.12 23.75 -17.07
CA GLY A 299 21.50 22.36 -16.88
C GLY A 299 21.13 21.78 -15.50
N ARG A 300 20.26 22.46 -14.74
CA ARG A 300 19.79 22.00 -13.42
C ARG A 300 18.64 21.02 -13.60
N LYS A 301 18.64 19.96 -12.78
CA LYS A 301 17.56 18.95 -12.78
C LYS A 301 16.23 19.56 -12.34
N ILE A 302 15.21 19.40 -13.19
CA ILE A 302 13.84 19.80 -12.86
C ILE A 302 13.19 18.69 -12.04
N PRO A 303 12.76 18.95 -10.79
CA PRO A 303 12.10 17.95 -9.97
C PRO A 303 10.72 17.63 -10.54
N GLY A 304 10.38 16.36 -10.59
CA GLY A 304 9.09 15.92 -11.11
C GLY A 304 8.92 14.40 -11.10
N VAL A 305 7.68 13.96 -11.23
CA VAL A 305 7.28 12.55 -11.12
C VAL A 305 7.18 11.94 -12.50
N PHE A 306 7.30 10.61 -12.57
CA PHE A 306 7.41 9.89 -13.82
C PHE A 306 6.24 8.93 -14.05
N SER A 307 6.04 8.55 -15.31
CA SER A 307 5.13 7.47 -15.69
C SER A 307 5.79 6.59 -16.73
N ASP A 308 5.64 5.28 -16.56
CA ASP A 308 6.02 4.24 -17.52
C ASP A 308 4.79 3.64 -18.24
N GLY A 309 3.61 4.21 -18.04
CA GLY A 309 2.34 3.66 -18.52
C GLY A 309 1.78 2.52 -17.68
N TRP A 310 2.43 2.12 -16.58
CA TRP A 310 1.90 1.13 -15.65
C TRP A 310 0.97 1.76 -14.61
N ALA A 311 0.04 0.96 -14.10
CA ALA A 311 -0.83 1.26 -12.98
C ALA A 311 -1.32 -0.04 -12.33
N ILE A 312 -1.72 0.02 -11.07
CA ILE A 312 -2.36 -1.11 -10.38
C ILE A 312 -3.81 -1.24 -10.83
N TRP A 313 -4.54 -0.13 -10.79
CA TRP A 313 -5.94 -0.07 -11.22
C TRP A 313 -6.03 0.59 -12.60
N ASP A 314 -7.05 0.19 -13.37
CA ASP A 314 -7.33 0.78 -14.68
C ASP A 314 -6.15 0.76 -15.67
N LEU A 315 -5.20 -0.18 -15.50
CA LEU A 315 -4.06 -0.35 -16.42
C LEU A 315 -4.51 -0.49 -17.89
N HIS A 316 -5.66 -1.12 -18.12
CA HIS A 316 -6.24 -1.29 -19.44
C HIS A 316 -6.68 0.03 -20.11
N LYS A 317 -6.87 1.11 -19.33
CA LYS A 317 -7.15 2.47 -19.83
C LYS A 317 -5.89 3.26 -20.12
N SER A 318 -4.76 2.92 -19.49
CA SER A 318 -3.47 3.58 -19.71
C SER A 318 -3.14 3.60 -21.20
N ASN A 319 -3.11 4.79 -21.81
CA ASN A 319 -2.80 4.97 -23.21
C ASN A 319 -2.54 6.45 -23.49
N PHE A 320 -1.29 6.85 -23.77
CA PHE A 320 -0.98 8.27 -23.96
C PHE A 320 -1.68 8.89 -25.19
N ARG A 321 -2.06 8.11 -26.21
CA ARG A 321 -2.70 8.62 -27.43
C ARG A 321 -4.21 8.80 -27.28
N GLN A 322 -4.87 7.85 -26.60
CA GLN A 322 -6.34 7.79 -26.56
C GLN A 322 -6.91 8.31 -25.24
N TRP A 323 -6.15 8.19 -24.15
CA TRP A 323 -6.56 8.55 -22.81
C TRP A 323 -5.39 9.28 -22.11
N GLY A 324 -4.79 8.74 -21.06
CA GLY A 324 -3.65 9.35 -20.38
C GLY A 324 -2.75 8.35 -19.67
N LEU A 325 -1.90 8.86 -18.78
CA LEU A 325 -0.91 8.09 -18.03
C LEU A 325 -1.03 8.29 -16.52
N PHE A 326 -0.40 7.41 -15.75
CA PHE A 326 -0.47 7.41 -14.29
C PHE A 326 0.87 7.85 -13.69
N PHE A 327 0.85 8.87 -12.83
CA PHE A 327 2.06 9.48 -12.25
C PHE A 327 2.10 9.30 -10.74
N ASP A 328 3.30 9.11 -10.17
CA ASP A 328 3.56 9.01 -8.71
C ASP A 328 2.84 7.82 -8.03
N TYR A 329 2.96 6.63 -8.62
CA TYR A 329 2.29 5.40 -8.14
C TYR A 329 3.20 4.46 -7.32
N GLY A 330 4.43 4.87 -6.99
CA GLY A 330 5.39 4.03 -6.25
C GLY A 330 6.05 2.93 -7.07
N PHE A 331 6.05 3.10 -8.40
CA PHE A 331 6.62 2.17 -9.38
C PHE A 331 7.84 2.74 -10.11
N GLY A 332 8.41 3.84 -9.62
CA GLY A 332 9.57 4.51 -10.18
C GLY A 332 10.82 3.63 -10.30
N ARG A 333 10.90 2.55 -9.52
CA ARG A 333 11.97 1.54 -9.60
C ARG A 333 11.63 0.34 -10.49
N HIS A 334 10.53 0.37 -11.23
CA HIS A 334 10.25 -0.64 -12.25
C HIS A 334 11.30 -0.57 -13.36
N ARG A 335 11.83 -1.73 -13.75
CA ARG A 335 12.65 -1.85 -14.96
C ARG A 335 11.76 -1.78 -16.20
N ARG A 336 12.16 -0.95 -17.15
CA ARG A 336 11.44 -0.71 -18.40
C ARG A 336 12.40 -0.54 -19.55
N PHE A 337 11.89 -0.82 -20.75
CA PHE A 337 12.59 -0.61 -22.00
C PHE A 337 11.95 0.55 -22.74
N LEU A 338 12.73 1.60 -23.03
CA LEU A 338 12.24 2.77 -23.77
C LEU A 338 11.96 2.42 -25.24
N ASP A 339 12.75 1.53 -25.80
CA ASP A 339 12.69 1.11 -27.20
C ASP A 339 11.79 -0.11 -27.40
N SER A 340 10.91 -0.45 -26.45
CA SER A 340 9.83 -1.40 -26.67
C SER A 340 8.75 -0.84 -27.59
N SER A 341 7.94 -1.73 -28.19
CA SER A 341 6.83 -1.30 -29.04
C SER A 341 5.82 -0.46 -28.25
N ASN A 342 5.59 0.76 -28.72
CA ASN A 342 4.64 1.69 -28.11
C ASN A 342 3.23 1.62 -28.72
N VAL A 343 2.95 0.63 -29.57
CA VAL A 343 1.66 0.50 -30.30
C VAL A 343 0.47 0.48 -29.34
N ARG A 344 0.63 -0.14 -28.16
CA ARG A 344 -0.41 -0.19 -27.13
C ARG A 344 -0.64 1.14 -26.40
N GLY A 345 0.28 2.11 -26.54
CA GLY A 345 0.20 3.41 -25.88
C GLY A 345 0.55 3.42 -24.39
N ASN A 346 0.99 2.29 -23.82
CA ASN A 346 1.38 2.17 -22.40
C ASN A 346 2.68 1.36 -22.19
N LEU A 347 3.48 1.23 -23.24
CA LEU A 347 4.79 0.56 -23.25
C LEU A 347 5.75 1.36 -24.12
N GLY A 348 7.06 1.13 -23.98
CA GLY A 348 8.06 1.79 -24.82
C GLY A 348 8.09 3.30 -24.63
N LEU A 349 7.84 3.79 -23.41
CA LEU A 349 7.71 5.21 -23.12
C LEU A 349 8.28 5.53 -21.74
N ILE A 350 8.64 6.80 -21.57
CA ILE A 350 8.86 7.43 -20.28
C ILE A 350 8.22 8.82 -20.32
N ALA A 351 7.36 9.13 -19.37
CA ALA A 351 6.73 10.44 -19.25
C ALA A 351 7.15 11.13 -17.94
N PHE A 352 7.09 12.45 -17.96
CA PHE A 352 7.51 13.33 -16.89
C PHE A 352 6.48 14.45 -16.68
N THR A 353 6.23 14.80 -15.43
CA THR A 353 5.53 16.02 -15.06
C THR A 353 6.20 16.70 -13.87
N ARG A 354 6.22 18.03 -13.89
CA ARG A 354 6.95 18.85 -12.90
C ARG A 354 6.31 18.79 -11.51
N GLY A 355 7.17 18.85 -10.51
CA GLY A 355 6.81 18.88 -9.11
C GLY A 355 6.26 17.57 -8.57
N ARG A 356 5.79 17.61 -7.33
CA ARG A 356 5.34 16.46 -6.54
C ARG A 356 3.90 16.67 -6.07
N ASN A 357 3.27 15.60 -5.60
CA ASN A 357 2.00 15.75 -4.90
C ASN A 357 2.20 16.48 -3.56
N LYS A 358 1.27 17.37 -3.20
CA LYS A 358 1.33 18.08 -1.92
C LYS A 358 1.02 17.16 -0.74
N TYR A 359 0.20 16.14 -0.98
CA TYR A 359 -0.23 15.15 -0.01
C TYR A 359 -0.23 13.78 -0.67
N LEU A 360 -0.02 12.71 0.11
CA LEU A 360 -0.34 11.36 -0.33
C LEU A 360 -1.84 11.24 -0.62
N THR A 361 -2.24 10.23 -1.39
CA THR A 361 -3.56 10.17 -2.04
C THR A 361 -4.72 10.27 -1.04
N GLY A 362 -4.91 9.23 -0.23
CA GLY A 362 -6.01 9.14 0.73
C GLY A 362 -5.54 9.02 2.17
N ALA A 363 -4.24 8.81 2.40
CA ALA A 363 -3.73 8.48 3.72
C ALA A 363 -3.74 9.69 4.65
N LEU A 364 -4.47 9.56 5.75
CA LEU A 364 -4.55 10.55 6.83
C LEU A 364 -3.32 10.49 7.74
N CYS A 365 -2.91 11.64 8.28
CA CYS A 365 -1.78 11.71 9.21
C CYS A 365 -2.24 11.43 10.65
N GLU A 366 -1.72 10.35 11.21
CA GLU A 366 -1.98 9.88 12.57
C GLU A 366 -1.60 10.87 13.68
N THR A 367 -0.75 11.86 13.38
CA THR A 367 -0.34 12.89 14.36
C THR A 367 -1.41 13.97 14.54
N GLU A 368 -2.33 14.15 13.58
CA GLU A 368 -3.45 15.08 13.70
C GLU A 368 -4.51 14.52 14.68
N PRO A 369 -4.90 15.27 15.74
CA PRO A 369 -5.90 14.82 16.71
C PRO A 369 -7.26 14.46 16.09
N GLU A 370 -7.72 15.24 15.10
CA GLU A 370 -8.97 15.05 14.39
C GLU A 370 -8.99 13.72 13.62
N VAL A 371 -7.84 13.35 13.04
CA VAL A 371 -7.68 12.05 12.35
C VAL A 371 -7.82 10.90 13.35
N ARG A 372 -7.14 10.96 14.50
CA ARG A 372 -7.29 9.91 15.52
C ARG A 372 -8.72 9.81 16.03
N LYS A 373 -9.39 10.96 16.25
CA LYS A 373 -10.81 10.99 16.64
C LYS A 373 -11.70 10.31 15.61
N TYR A 374 -11.49 10.60 14.33
CA TYR A 374 -12.22 9.99 13.23
C TYR A 374 -11.94 8.48 13.12
N TRP A 375 -10.69 8.03 13.23
CA TRP A 375 -10.39 6.59 13.26
C TRP A 375 -11.08 5.87 14.42
N LEU A 376 -11.13 6.51 15.59
CA LEU A 376 -11.84 5.96 16.75
C LEU A 376 -13.36 5.93 16.54
N SER A 377 -13.96 6.87 15.79
CA SER A 377 -15.38 6.76 15.43
C SER A 377 -15.65 5.60 14.48
N CYS A 378 -14.74 5.31 13.53
CA CYS A 378 -14.86 4.12 12.69
C CYS A 378 -14.82 2.83 13.53
N ILE A 379 -13.99 2.78 14.58
CA ILE A 379 -13.98 1.67 15.54
C ILE A 379 -15.32 1.52 16.25
N GLU A 380 -15.93 2.62 16.71
CA GLU A 380 -17.27 2.56 17.34
C GLU A 380 -18.32 2.03 16.36
N GLU A 381 -18.31 2.45 15.09
CA GLU A 381 -19.24 1.94 14.09
C GLU A 381 -19.09 0.43 13.85
N MET A 382 -17.86 -0.10 13.83
CA MET A 382 -17.63 -1.53 13.73
C MET A 382 -18.19 -2.28 14.94
N LEU A 383 -17.97 -1.74 16.15
CA LEU A 383 -18.49 -2.32 17.39
C LEU A 383 -20.02 -2.30 17.42
N ASP A 384 -20.65 -1.21 16.97
CA ASP A 384 -22.09 -1.05 16.89
C ASP A 384 -22.72 -1.93 15.78
N ALA A 385 -21.94 -2.33 14.77
CA ALA A 385 -22.36 -3.34 13.80
C ALA A 385 -22.42 -4.77 14.38
N GLY A 386 -21.82 -4.99 15.56
CA GLY A 386 -21.91 -6.25 16.32
C GLY A 386 -20.77 -7.23 16.08
N VAL A 387 -19.61 -6.77 15.60
CA VAL A 387 -18.44 -7.63 15.35
C VAL A 387 -17.94 -8.34 16.60
N ASP A 388 -17.25 -9.46 16.42
CA ASP A 388 -16.62 -10.25 17.49
C ASP A 388 -15.22 -9.74 17.85
N GLY A 389 -14.58 -9.06 16.90
CA GLY A 389 -13.31 -8.37 17.10
C GLY A 389 -12.94 -7.44 15.96
N ILE A 390 -11.78 -6.80 16.08
CA ILE A 390 -11.26 -5.87 15.09
C ILE A 390 -9.81 -6.20 14.80
N ASP A 391 -9.50 -6.41 13.52
CA ASP A 391 -8.15 -6.53 13.00
C ASP A 391 -7.65 -5.15 12.52
N LEU A 392 -6.49 -4.72 12.99
CA LEU A 392 -5.84 -3.49 12.55
C LEU A 392 -4.69 -3.80 11.59
N ARG A 393 -4.70 -3.18 10.41
CA ARG A 393 -3.70 -3.34 9.35
C ARG A 393 -3.20 -1.97 8.89
N VAL A 394 -1.88 -1.81 8.77
CA VAL A 394 -1.27 -0.53 8.34
C VAL A 394 -0.94 -0.49 6.85
N GLU A 395 -0.74 -1.65 6.22
CA GLU A 395 -0.54 -1.75 4.78
C GLU A 395 -1.82 -1.31 4.04
N ASN A 396 -1.69 -0.42 3.06
CA ASN A 396 -2.79 0.22 2.36
C ASN A 396 -2.39 0.62 0.93
N HIS A 397 -3.34 1.15 0.18
CA HIS A 397 -3.23 1.57 -1.20
C HIS A 397 -3.34 3.10 -1.37
N SER A 398 -3.39 3.82 -0.26
CA SER A 398 -3.58 5.27 -0.18
C SER A 398 -2.26 6.04 0.04
N THR A 399 -1.13 5.33 -0.03
CA THR A 399 0.22 5.83 0.30
C THR A 399 1.21 5.75 -0.86
N HIS A 400 0.74 5.37 -2.05
CA HIS A 400 1.59 5.17 -3.22
C HIS A 400 2.29 6.48 -3.61
N THR A 401 3.62 6.42 -3.68
CA THR A 401 4.48 7.49 -4.19
C THR A 401 5.86 6.92 -4.51
N ASP A 402 6.55 7.54 -5.47
CA ASP A 402 7.95 7.22 -5.78
C ASP A 402 8.94 7.85 -4.80
N TYR A 403 8.48 8.76 -3.92
CA TYR A 403 9.30 9.59 -3.03
C TYR A 403 8.80 9.55 -1.58
N PRO A 404 8.69 8.37 -0.95
CA PRO A 404 8.12 8.24 0.39
C PRO A 404 8.87 9.10 1.44
N GLU A 405 10.17 9.31 1.28
CA GLU A 405 10.98 10.14 2.18
C GLU A 405 10.60 11.63 2.19
N GLU A 406 9.87 12.12 1.19
CA GLU A 406 9.45 13.52 1.10
C GLU A 406 8.14 13.81 1.87
N TYR A 407 7.48 12.80 2.47
CA TYR A 407 6.16 12.93 3.10
C TYR A 407 6.17 12.68 4.62
N GLY A 408 5.15 13.15 5.33
CA GLY A 408 5.06 13.08 6.80
C GLY A 408 5.40 14.39 7.51
N PHE A 409 5.40 15.51 6.79
CA PHE A 409 5.76 16.84 7.29
C PHE A 409 4.51 17.68 7.60
N ASN A 410 3.51 17.04 8.20
CA ASN A 410 2.32 17.70 8.72
C ASN A 410 2.70 18.70 9.82
N GLN A 411 1.93 19.78 9.96
CA GLN A 411 2.26 20.82 10.94
C GLN A 411 2.33 20.27 12.36
N ALA A 412 1.37 19.41 12.75
CA ALA A 412 1.39 18.74 14.05
C ALA A 412 2.63 17.84 14.26
N VAL A 413 3.19 17.27 13.19
CA VAL A 413 4.44 16.50 13.26
C VAL A 413 5.62 17.43 13.51
N LEU A 414 5.71 18.54 12.78
CA LEU A 414 6.80 19.50 12.93
C LEU A 414 6.81 20.12 14.33
N GLU A 415 5.63 20.46 14.86
CA GLU A 415 5.47 20.96 16.23
C GLU A 415 5.94 19.94 17.27
N ALA A 416 5.54 18.68 17.13
CA ALA A 416 5.98 17.62 18.03
C ALA A 416 7.49 17.31 17.90
N CYS A 417 8.08 17.46 16.71
CA CYS A 417 9.53 17.36 16.51
C CYS A 417 10.27 18.51 17.19
N ASN A 418 9.76 19.74 17.08
CA ASN A 418 10.32 20.91 17.75
C ASN A 418 10.32 20.75 19.28
N ILE A 419 9.25 20.17 19.86
CA ILE A 419 9.20 19.84 21.29
C ILE A 419 10.29 18.83 21.68
N ARG A 420 10.66 17.90 20.78
CA ARG A 420 11.76 16.94 20.99
C ARG A 420 13.16 17.54 20.73
N GLY A 421 13.24 18.76 20.20
CA GLY A 421 14.50 19.45 19.94
C GLY A 421 15.25 19.01 18.68
N ALA A 422 14.61 18.25 17.78
CA ALA A 422 15.24 17.80 16.53
C ALA A 422 14.23 17.72 15.38
N LEU A 423 14.63 18.13 14.18
CA LEU A 423 13.83 18.04 12.95
C LEU A 423 14.60 17.25 11.89
N ASP A 424 14.67 15.94 12.10
CA ASP A 424 15.25 14.97 11.16
C ASP A 424 14.25 13.84 10.87
N LEU A 425 14.53 13.04 9.83
CA LEU A 425 13.64 11.94 9.41
C LEU A 425 13.42 10.90 10.50
N GLN A 426 14.41 10.67 11.37
CA GLN A 426 14.29 9.71 12.47
C GLN A 426 13.32 10.22 13.53
N THR A 427 13.41 11.50 13.90
CA THR A 427 12.53 12.15 14.87
C THR A 427 11.11 12.25 14.32
N ILE A 428 10.94 12.61 13.04
CA ILE A 428 9.64 12.57 12.33
C ILE A 428 9.03 11.16 12.43
N ALA A 429 9.80 10.13 12.07
CA ALA A 429 9.31 8.76 12.08
C ALA A 429 8.90 8.28 13.48
N GLN A 430 9.62 8.71 14.52
CA GLN A 430 9.29 8.41 15.91
C GLN A 430 8.02 9.14 16.37
N VAL A 431 7.91 10.45 16.16
CA VAL A 431 6.72 11.25 16.50
C VAL A 431 5.46 10.61 15.92
N ARG A 432 5.51 10.29 14.63
CA ARG A 432 4.41 9.65 13.90
C ARG A 432 4.10 8.25 14.43
N GLY A 433 5.14 7.47 14.74
CA GLY A 433 5.02 6.14 15.34
C GLY A 433 4.36 6.15 16.72
N ASP A 434 4.71 7.13 17.55
CA ASP A 434 4.17 7.30 18.88
C ASP A 434 2.70 7.75 18.82
N ALA A 435 2.35 8.63 17.88
CA ALA A 435 0.97 9.03 17.64
C ALA A 435 0.08 7.85 17.17
N TYR A 436 0.60 6.98 16.30
CA TYR A 436 -0.11 5.74 15.92
C TYR A 436 -0.26 4.78 17.11
N THR A 437 0.77 4.65 17.94
CA THR A 437 0.73 3.82 19.15
C THR A 437 -0.32 4.32 20.14
N GLU A 438 -0.43 5.64 20.31
CA GLU A 438 -1.48 6.25 21.13
C GLU A 438 -2.89 5.96 20.57
N PHE A 439 -3.06 6.00 19.25
CA PHE A 439 -4.30 5.54 18.63
C PHE A 439 -4.61 4.08 18.97
N LEU A 440 -3.62 3.17 18.89
CA LEU A 440 -3.82 1.75 19.26
C LEU A 440 -4.24 1.60 20.73
N ARG A 441 -3.64 2.38 21.64
CA ARG A 441 -3.98 2.37 23.07
C ARG A 441 -5.44 2.78 23.29
N GLN A 442 -5.89 3.84 22.62
CA GLN A 442 -7.28 4.30 22.69
C GLN A 442 -8.26 3.30 22.04
N ALA A 443 -7.89 2.72 20.90
CA ALA A 443 -8.69 1.71 20.21
C ALA A 443 -8.84 0.46 21.08
N ARG A 444 -7.74 -0.04 21.65
CA ARG A 444 -7.73 -1.18 22.59
C ARG A 444 -8.70 -0.95 23.74
N LYS A 445 -8.61 0.21 24.42
CA LYS A 445 -9.51 0.55 25.52
C LYS A 445 -10.98 0.46 25.12
N ARG A 446 -11.36 1.02 23.97
CA ARG A 446 -12.76 1.00 23.47
C ARG A 446 -13.23 -0.42 23.15
N ILE A 447 -12.40 -1.17 22.43
CA ILE A 447 -12.69 -2.54 22.01
C ILE A 447 -12.87 -3.46 23.24
N THR A 448 -11.95 -3.41 24.21
CA THR A 448 -12.04 -4.22 25.44
C THR A 448 -13.24 -3.83 26.30
N THR A 449 -13.60 -2.54 26.37
CA THR A 449 -14.77 -2.08 27.13
C THR A 449 -16.07 -2.69 26.59
N ARG A 450 -16.14 -3.02 25.29
CA ARG A 450 -17.26 -3.76 24.67
C ARG A 450 -17.12 -5.28 24.77
N GLY A 451 -16.10 -5.79 25.49
CA GLY A 451 -15.81 -7.22 25.60
C GLY A 451 -15.36 -7.87 24.29
N LYS A 452 -14.79 -7.09 23.36
CA LYS A 452 -14.34 -7.55 22.04
C LYS A 452 -12.82 -7.69 22.00
N ARG A 453 -12.34 -8.40 20.98
CA ARG A 453 -10.90 -8.66 20.79
C ARG A 453 -10.28 -7.73 19.75
N MET A 454 -9.03 -7.31 19.99
CA MET A 454 -8.23 -6.53 19.05
C MET A 454 -7.07 -7.37 18.53
N ARG A 455 -6.92 -7.45 17.20
CA ARG A 455 -5.78 -8.10 16.55
C ARG A 455 -4.97 -7.09 15.76
N VAL A 456 -3.67 -7.30 15.68
CA VAL A 456 -2.77 -6.44 14.90
C VAL A 456 -2.03 -7.26 13.86
N ASN A 457 -1.95 -6.73 12.63
CA ASN A 457 -1.17 -7.32 11.55
C ASN A 457 0.31 -6.97 11.75
N LEU A 458 1.12 -7.99 12.02
CA LEU A 458 2.58 -7.89 12.11
C LEU A 458 3.18 -8.11 10.72
N HIS A 459 3.51 -7.01 10.04
CA HIS A 459 4.00 -7.01 8.67
C HIS A 459 5.51 -7.30 8.62
N VAL A 460 5.87 -8.57 8.38
CA VAL A 460 7.26 -9.06 8.40
C VAL A 460 8.15 -8.32 7.39
N ASP A 461 7.61 -8.00 6.21
CA ASP A 461 8.36 -7.31 5.15
C ASP A 461 8.68 -5.84 5.53
N TRP A 462 7.86 -5.21 6.37
CA TRP A 462 7.91 -3.77 6.62
C TRP A 462 8.54 -3.40 7.97
N PHE A 463 8.21 -4.12 9.05
CA PHE A 463 8.64 -3.79 10.43
C PHE A 463 10.12 -4.12 10.72
N ARG A 464 10.96 -4.12 9.69
CA ARG A 464 12.40 -4.35 9.74
C ARG A 464 13.13 -3.02 9.55
N SER A 465 14.43 -2.99 9.87
CA SER A 465 15.24 -1.77 9.76
C SER A 465 15.34 -1.24 8.32
N HIS A 466 15.40 -2.14 7.34
CA HIS A 466 15.52 -1.80 5.92
C HIS A 466 14.43 -2.55 5.13
N PRO A 467 13.21 -2.01 5.06
CA PRO A 467 12.15 -2.66 4.29
C PRO A 467 12.48 -2.68 2.79
N PRO A 468 12.07 -3.73 2.05
CA PRO A 468 12.31 -3.79 0.61
C PRO A 468 11.64 -2.60 -0.10
N PRO A 469 12.29 -1.98 -1.11
CA PRO A 469 11.75 -0.82 -1.82
C PRO A 469 10.35 -1.06 -2.39
N GLY A 470 10.09 -2.23 -2.98
CA GLY A 470 8.77 -2.59 -3.51
C GLY A 470 7.66 -2.69 -2.47
N ARG A 471 7.98 -2.59 -1.18
CA ARG A 471 6.98 -2.52 -0.10
C ARG A 471 6.70 -1.11 0.34
N GLN A 472 7.60 -0.16 0.14
CA GLN A 472 7.43 1.24 0.58
C GLN A 472 6.16 1.88 0.04
N LEU A 473 5.76 1.55 -1.19
CA LEU A 473 4.54 2.09 -1.80
C LEU A 473 3.26 1.76 -1.02
N ALA A 474 3.22 0.66 -0.27
CA ALA A 474 2.00 0.18 0.40
C ALA A 474 1.92 0.56 1.88
N PHE A 475 2.83 1.40 2.38
CA PHE A 475 2.85 1.82 3.78
C PHE A 475 3.01 3.33 3.88
N PRO A 476 2.47 3.95 4.95
CA PRO A 476 2.71 5.37 5.20
C PRO A 476 4.21 5.68 5.22
N ALA A 477 4.57 6.76 4.53
CA ALA A 477 5.90 7.35 4.52
C ALA A 477 6.43 7.63 5.95
N ASN A 478 7.74 7.69 6.13
CA ASN A 478 8.43 8.25 7.32
C ASN A 478 7.72 7.99 8.66
N ILE A 479 7.50 6.72 9.02
CA ILE A 479 6.89 6.33 10.28
C ILE A 479 7.57 5.07 10.82
N LYS A 480 7.79 5.04 12.13
CA LYS A 480 8.33 3.90 12.86
C LYS A 480 7.20 3.17 13.60
N PHE A 481 6.90 1.95 13.19
CA PHE A 481 5.93 1.11 13.91
C PHE A 481 6.60 0.38 15.06
N ASN A 482 6.26 0.74 16.31
CA ASN A 482 6.83 0.17 17.53
C ASN A 482 6.16 -1.17 17.91
N TRP A 483 6.13 -2.14 16.99
CA TRP A 483 5.38 -3.38 17.17
C TRP A 483 5.74 -4.16 18.44
N LYS A 484 7.02 -4.16 18.83
CA LYS A 484 7.48 -4.85 20.04
C LYS A 484 6.87 -4.20 21.29
N HIS A 485 6.84 -2.87 21.32
CA HIS A 485 6.22 -2.12 22.39
C HIS A 485 4.71 -2.37 22.46
N TRP A 486 4.03 -2.58 21.33
CA TRP A 486 2.61 -2.96 21.33
C TRP A 486 2.37 -4.33 21.98
N VAL A 487 3.31 -5.27 21.81
CA VAL A 487 3.29 -6.56 22.51
C VAL A 487 3.56 -6.38 24.00
N ASP A 488 4.62 -5.64 24.34
CA ASP A 488 5.06 -5.44 25.73
C ASP A 488 4.00 -4.68 26.57
N GLU A 489 3.26 -3.74 25.97
CA GLU A 489 2.16 -3.01 26.62
C GLU A 489 0.81 -3.77 26.61
N GLY A 490 0.73 -4.95 25.98
CA GLY A 490 -0.52 -5.71 25.90
C GLY A 490 -1.60 -5.02 25.05
N LEU A 491 -1.21 -4.31 24.00
CA LEU A 491 -2.15 -3.58 23.14
C LEU A 491 -2.98 -4.49 22.25
N MET A 492 -2.62 -5.77 22.06
CA MET A 492 -3.33 -6.71 21.20
C MET A 492 -3.64 -8.03 21.92
N ASP A 493 -4.80 -8.63 21.61
CA ASP A 493 -5.18 -9.96 22.11
C ASP A 493 -4.65 -11.08 21.23
N GLU A 494 -4.56 -10.85 19.91
CA GLU A 494 -3.99 -11.81 18.96
C GLU A 494 -3.15 -11.07 17.91
N ALA A 495 -2.25 -11.78 17.25
CA ALA A 495 -1.42 -11.26 16.18
C ALA A 495 -1.72 -11.98 14.85
N ILE A 496 -1.60 -11.24 13.75
CA ILE A 496 -1.63 -11.81 12.40
C ILE A 496 -0.23 -11.65 11.80
N LEU A 497 0.47 -12.75 11.58
CA LEU A 497 1.75 -12.74 10.87
C LEU A 497 1.49 -12.59 9.37
N ARG A 498 1.84 -11.43 8.82
CA ARG A 498 1.55 -11.06 7.43
C ARG A 498 2.81 -10.75 6.63
N PHE A 499 2.85 -11.26 5.40
CA PHE A 499 3.97 -11.10 4.48
C PHE A 499 3.49 -11.21 3.03
N LEU A 500 4.15 -10.50 2.13
CA LEU A 500 3.87 -10.49 0.70
C LEU A 500 5.13 -10.86 -0.11
N SER A 501 6.28 -10.27 0.21
CA SER A 501 7.50 -10.44 -0.59
C SER A 501 8.33 -11.65 -0.18
N ILE A 502 8.20 -12.13 1.05
CA ILE A 502 8.97 -13.28 1.53
C ILE A 502 8.28 -14.58 1.08
N PRO A 503 9.01 -15.53 0.44
CA PRO A 503 8.46 -16.84 0.12
C PRO A 503 7.96 -17.57 1.38
N PHE A 504 6.82 -18.25 1.28
CA PHE A 504 6.22 -18.99 2.40
C PHE A 504 7.22 -19.95 3.06
N THR A 505 8.03 -20.67 2.27
CA THR A 505 9.03 -21.63 2.78
C THR A 505 10.15 -20.99 3.58
N ARG A 506 10.32 -19.66 3.51
CA ARG A 506 11.38 -18.93 4.21
C ARG A 506 10.87 -18.05 5.34
N VAL A 507 9.58 -17.73 5.41
CA VAL A 507 9.06 -16.79 6.40
C VAL A 507 9.29 -17.29 7.83
N PHE A 508 9.18 -18.60 8.08
CA PHE A 508 9.41 -19.17 9.41
C PHE A 508 10.90 -19.31 9.78
N GLN A 509 11.82 -18.89 8.91
CA GLN A 509 13.26 -18.81 9.17
C GLN A 509 13.75 -17.36 9.12
N ASP A 510 12.90 -16.41 8.70
CA ASP A 510 13.25 -14.99 8.64
C ASP A 510 13.49 -14.46 10.07
N PRO A 511 14.63 -13.78 10.34
CA PRO A 511 14.96 -13.32 11.69
C PRO A 511 13.93 -12.37 12.30
N VAL A 512 13.28 -11.54 11.47
CA VAL A 512 12.25 -10.59 11.93
C VAL A 512 10.99 -11.37 12.31
N ALA A 513 10.57 -12.33 11.49
CA ALA A 513 9.46 -13.21 11.82
C ALA A 513 9.73 -14.03 13.10
N GLN A 514 10.95 -14.59 13.27
CA GLN A 514 11.31 -15.32 14.49
C GLN A 514 11.22 -14.43 15.74
N ASN A 515 11.71 -13.19 15.66
CA ASN A 515 11.61 -12.24 16.77
C ASN A 515 10.15 -11.88 17.11
N MET A 516 9.31 -11.67 16.09
CA MET A 516 7.87 -11.43 16.28
C MET A 516 7.19 -12.63 16.95
N ILE A 517 7.42 -13.85 16.43
CA ILE A 517 6.85 -15.09 16.97
C ILE A 517 7.28 -15.30 18.42
N ALA A 518 8.58 -15.13 18.72
CA ALA A 518 9.10 -15.28 20.07
C ALA A 518 8.49 -14.26 21.04
N SER A 519 8.41 -12.98 20.63
CA SER A 519 7.85 -11.91 21.47
C SER A 519 6.36 -12.17 21.77
N CYS A 520 5.55 -12.52 20.77
CA CYS A 520 4.14 -12.84 20.97
C CYS A 520 3.96 -14.07 21.87
N ARG A 521 4.74 -15.14 21.66
CA ARG A 521 4.69 -16.34 22.51
C ARG A 521 5.05 -16.05 23.96
N GLN A 522 6.09 -15.25 24.19
CA GLN A 522 6.49 -14.84 25.54
C GLN A 522 5.38 -14.04 26.25
N ALA A 523 4.62 -13.25 25.50
CA ALA A 523 3.47 -12.49 26.00
C ALA A 523 2.15 -13.30 26.02
N GLY A 524 2.15 -14.58 25.63
CA GLY A 524 0.94 -15.39 25.56
C GLY A 524 -0.05 -14.99 24.45
N ILE A 525 0.40 -14.27 23.42
CA ILE A 525 -0.44 -13.77 22.33
C ILE A 525 -0.51 -14.82 21.20
N PRO A 526 -1.69 -15.39 20.88
CA PRO A 526 -1.86 -16.31 19.76
C PRO A 526 -1.58 -15.65 18.41
N ILE A 527 -1.02 -16.42 17.47
CA ILE A 527 -0.56 -15.93 16.18
C ILE A 527 -1.21 -16.72 15.05
N THR A 528 -1.88 -16.02 14.14
CA THR A 528 -2.44 -16.60 12.92
C THR A 528 -1.59 -16.22 11.70
N VAL A 529 -1.38 -17.15 10.76
CA VAL A 529 -0.63 -16.88 9.52
C VAL A 529 -1.55 -16.41 8.41
N ASN A 530 -1.25 -15.27 7.77
CA ASN A 530 -2.02 -14.76 6.63
C ASN A 530 -1.28 -14.97 5.30
N LYS A 531 -1.94 -15.60 4.32
CA LYS A 531 -1.31 -15.92 3.03
C LYS A 531 -2.21 -15.67 1.83
N TYR A 532 -1.66 -14.97 0.84
CA TYR A 532 -2.21 -14.84 -0.50
C TYR A 532 -2.28 -16.18 -1.24
N LEU A 533 -3.40 -16.51 -1.88
CA LEU A 533 -3.61 -17.78 -2.60
C LEU A 533 -3.01 -17.81 -4.02
N SER A 534 -1.77 -17.34 -4.20
CA SER A 534 -1.08 -17.32 -5.50
C SER A 534 -0.66 -18.70 -6.02
N GLN A 535 -0.60 -19.72 -5.14
CA GLN A 535 -0.19 -21.10 -5.44
C GLN A 535 -1.17 -22.09 -4.79
N PRO A 536 -2.43 -22.12 -5.24
CA PRO A 536 -3.49 -22.89 -4.58
C PRO A 536 -3.20 -24.38 -4.46
N GLN A 537 -2.45 -24.96 -5.40
CA GLN A 537 -2.03 -26.36 -5.38
C GLN A 537 -1.17 -26.74 -4.16
N GLN A 538 -0.53 -25.76 -3.50
CA GLN A 538 0.28 -25.97 -2.30
C GLN A 538 -0.50 -25.70 -1.00
N LEU A 539 -1.76 -25.26 -1.08
CA LEU A 539 -2.51 -24.76 0.07
C LEU A 539 -2.61 -25.79 1.21
N HIS A 540 -2.93 -27.04 0.87
CA HIS A 540 -3.04 -28.13 1.84
C HIS A 540 -1.74 -28.37 2.60
N GLN A 541 -0.62 -28.46 1.88
CA GLN A 541 0.70 -28.61 2.50
C GLN A 541 1.05 -27.40 3.38
N GLN A 542 0.71 -26.19 2.93
CA GLN A 542 0.96 -24.96 3.69
C GLN A 542 0.15 -24.94 4.99
N ILE A 543 -1.15 -25.25 4.96
CA ILE A 543 -1.99 -25.35 6.16
C ILE A 543 -1.43 -26.40 7.13
N ALA A 544 -1.12 -27.60 6.63
CA ALA A 544 -0.56 -28.67 7.44
C ALA A 544 0.80 -28.28 8.08
N THR A 545 1.64 -27.56 7.33
CA THR A 545 2.92 -27.05 7.84
C THR A 545 2.72 -26.07 8.99
N VAL A 546 1.79 -25.10 8.84
CA VAL A 546 1.49 -24.12 9.90
C VAL A 546 0.89 -24.81 11.13
N GLN A 547 0.01 -25.79 10.94
CA GLN A 547 -0.58 -26.54 12.06
C GLN A 547 0.47 -27.36 12.81
N GLN A 548 1.34 -28.08 12.09
CA GLN A 548 2.38 -28.95 12.68
C GLN A 548 3.50 -28.17 13.38
N ASP A 549 3.75 -26.93 12.97
CA ASP A 549 4.74 -26.05 13.60
C ASP A 549 4.40 -25.78 15.09
N GLY A 550 3.12 -25.82 15.46
CA GLY A 550 2.65 -25.72 16.85
C GLY A 550 2.82 -24.34 17.48
N ARG A 551 3.41 -23.36 16.77
CA ARG A 551 3.52 -21.97 17.24
C ARG A 551 2.35 -21.08 16.82
N PHE A 552 1.48 -21.56 15.93
CA PHE A 552 0.40 -20.79 15.33
C PHE A 552 -0.96 -21.32 15.73
N SER A 553 -1.91 -20.42 15.96
CA SER A 553 -3.30 -20.72 16.32
C SER A 553 -4.22 -20.83 15.10
N GLY A 554 -3.74 -20.49 13.89
CA GLY A 554 -4.57 -20.60 12.70
C GLY A 554 -3.93 -20.19 11.39
N PHE A 555 -4.74 -20.24 10.33
CA PHE A 555 -4.39 -19.90 8.96
C PHE A 555 -5.49 -19.08 8.30
N ILE A 556 -5.14 -17.95 7.68
CA ILE A 556 -6.07 -17.06 6.97
C ILE A 556 -5.90 -17.21 5.46
N LEU A 557 -7.01 -17.51 4.78
CA LEU A 557 -7.16 -17.50 3.33
C LEU A 557 -7.32 -16.05 2.83
N TYR A 558 -6.29 -15.48 2.21
CA TYR A 558 -6.31 -14.13 1.66
C TYR A 558 -6.41 -14.19 0.11
N GLU A 559 -7.44 -13.66 -0.53
CA GLU A 559 -8.74 -13.20 0.02
C GLU A 559 -9.89 -13.80 -0.78
N THR A 560 -11.12 -13.70 -0.28
CA THR A 560 -12.29 -14.39 -0.84
C THR A 560 -12.51 -14.11 -2.32
N ALA A 561 -12.17 -12.91 -2.81
CA ALA A 561 -12.36 -12.54 -4.21
C ALA A 561 -11.53 -13.41 -5.18
N SER A 562 -10.46 -14.03 -4.67
CA SER A 562 -9.61 -14.96 -5.44
C SER A 562 -10.24 -16.34 -5.64
N PHE A 563 -11.17 -16.75 -4.77
CA PHE A 563 -11.67 -18.12 -4.72
C PHE A 563 -13.18 -18.27 -4.59
N LEU A 564 -13.92 -17.18 -4.41
CA LEU A 564 -15.38 -17.16 -4.42
C LEU A 564 -15.89 -16.53 -5.71
N LYS A 565 -17.10 -16.92 -6.13
CA LYS A 565 -17.85 -16.26 -7.19
C LYS A 565 -19.33 -16.20 -6.85
N TRP A 566 -19.92 -15.03 -7.10
CA TRP A 566 -21.37 -14.84 -7.09
C TRP A 566 -22.01 -15.58 -8.28
N GLY A 567 -22.96 -16.46 -7.98
CA GLY A 567 -23.75 -17.21 -8.95
C GLY A 567 -25.14 -16.63 -9.17
N PRO A 568 -25.90 -17.17 -10.15
CA PRO A 568 -27.30 -16.82 -10.35
C PRO A 568 -28.16 -17.16 -9.11
N ALA A 569 -29.33 -16.55 -9.00
CA ALA A 569 -30.32 -16.80 -7.94
C ALA A 569 -29.82 -16.62 -6.49
N ALA A 570 -28.88 -15.69 -6.29
CA ALA A 570 -28.28 -15.36 -5.01
C ALA A 570 -27.45 -16.48 -4.36
N THR A 571 -26.74 -17.25 -5.18
CA THR A 571 -25.79 -18.27 -4.72
C THR A 571 -24.37 -17.72 -4.68
N CYS A 572 -23.51 -18.27 -3.82
CA CYS A 572 -22.07 -18.10 -3.82
C CYS A 572 -21.42 -19.48 -3.95
N LYS A 573 -20.29 -19.59 -4.65
CA LYS A 573 -19.57 -20.86 -4.81
C LYS A 573 -18.06 -20.67 -4.74
N VAL A 574 -17.37 -21.70 -4.25
CA VAL A 574 -15.91 -21.81 -4.30
C VAL A 574 -15.45 -22.28 -5.67
N THR A 575 -14.50 -21.56 -6.26
CA THR A 575 -13.91 -21.86 -7.57
C THR A 575 -12.58 -22.61 -7.49
N MET A 576 -11.96 -22.66 -6.32
CA MET A 576 -10.68 -23.34 -6.11
C MET A 576 -10.89 -24.61 -5.28
N GLU A 577 -10.62 -25.77 -5.89
CA GLU A 577 -10.78 -27.06 -5.20
C GLU A 577 -9.93 -27.21 -3.93
N PRO A 578 -8.67 -26.74 -3.88
CA PRO A 578 -7.89 -26.78 -2.64
C PRO A 578 -8.54 -26.01 -1.47
N VAL A 579 -9.31 -24.96 -1.74
CA VAL A 579 -10.02 -24.20 -0.70
C VAL A 579 -11.24 -24.98 -0.21
N ARG A 580 -12.02 -25.57 -1.13
CA ARG A 580 -13.21 -26.39 -0.80
C ARG A 580 -12.87 -27.52 0.16
N THR A 581 -11.70 -28.11 -0.02
CA THR A 581 -11.20 -29.25 0.75
C THR A 581 -10.24 -28.86 1.87
N ALA A 582 -10.02 -27.57 2.15
CA ALA A 582 -9.02 -27.12 3.12
C ALA A 582 -9.23 -27.70 4.53
N GLN A 583 -10.48 -27.93 4.95
CA GLN A 583 -10.76 -28.53 6.26
C GLN A 583 -10.27 -29.97 6.40
N THR A 584 -10.11 -30.72 5.31
CA THR A 584 -9.75 -32.16 5.38
C THR A 584 -8.31 -32.39 5.86
N VAL A 585 -7.48 -31.35 5.82
CA VAL A 585 -6.08 -31.42 6.27
C VAL A 585 -5.87 -30.87 7.68
N ILE A 586 -6.90 -30.30 8.29
CA ILE A 586 -6.84 -29.81 9.67
C ILE A 586 -7.10 -31.00 10.59
N LYS A 587 -6.08 -31.42 11.33
CA LYS A 587 -6.24 -32.49 12.32
C LYS A 587 -7.02 -31.98 13.52
N ASP A 588 -7.98 -32.77 14.00
CA ASP A 588 -8.71 -32.47 15.22
C ASP A 588 -7.76 -32.54 16.41
N SER A 589 -7.60 -31.42 17.12
CA SER A 589 -6.66 -31.31 18.25
C SER A 589 -7.09 -32.13 19.47
N SER A 590 -8.28 -32.75 19.41
CA SER A 590 -8.87 -33.62 20.44
C SER A 590 -8.34 -35.07 20.42
N GLN A 591 -7.43 -35.41 19.49
CA GLN A 591 -6.85 -36.76 19.37
C GLN A 591 -5.39 -36.88 19.87
N HIS A 592 -4.88 -35.90 20.63
CA HIS A 592 -3.53 -35.92 21.20
C HIS A 592 -3.52 -35.72 22.71
#